data_AF-A0A3P2A6J3-F1
#
_entry.id   AF-A0A3P2A6J3-F1
#
_cell.length_a   1.000
_cell.length_b   1.000
_cell.length_c   1.000
_cell.angle_alpha   90.00
_cell.angle_beta   90.00
_cell.angle_gamma   90.00
#
_symmetry.space_group_name_H-M   'P 1'
#
loop_
_entity.id
_entity.type
_entity.pdbx_description
1 polymer ?
#
loop_
_entity_poly.entity_id
_entity_poly.type
_entity_poly.pdbx_seq_one_letter_code
_entity_poly.pdbx_strand_id
1 'polypeptide(L)'
;MKKIAGIFVGCFCLICLVSCDQSNQKSRDLRNVSRDELIQFYKDLPDNKVRDIYTQQIKSECVREFQYNAAQVDANRICTCIANKAVDNFSISNLRKMLLPEHMLNQNEMKEISNLVGSKISVMTEAVKQCQ
;
A
#
# COMPACT_ATOMS: atom_id res chain seq x y z
N MET A 1 37.88 -22.89 37.94
CA MET A 1 38.71 -21.68 38.17
C MET A 1 38.34 -20.63 37.12
N LYS A 2 38.30 -19.33 37.52
CA LYS A 2 37.95 -18.10 36.77
C LYS A 2 36.46 -18.00 36.38
N LYS A 3 35.54 -17.30 37.06
CA LYS A 3 35.36 -15.89 37.55
C LYS A 3 35.25 -14.83 36.44
N ILE A 4 34.10 -14.15 36.42
CA ILE A 4 33.72 -12.72 36.17
C ILE A 4 32.22 -12.77 35.75
N ALA A 5 31.17 -12.42 36.51
CA ALA A 5 30.81 -11.28 37.37
C ALA A 5 30.50 -9.96 36.64
N GLY A 6 29.23 -9.53 36.69
CA GLY A 6 28.69 -8.21 36.28
C GLY A 6 27.27 -8.38 35.70
N ILE A 7 26.17 -8.39 36.46
CA ILE A 7 25.47 -7.34 37.25
C ILE A 7 24.95 -6.16 36.40
N PHE A 8 23.61 -6.18 36.22
CA PHE A 8 22.62 -5.10 36.21
C PHE A 8 22.72 -3.89 35.25
N VAL A 9 21.50 -3.39 34.97
CA VAL A 9 21.10 -2.05 34.49
C VAL A 9 20.85 -1.95 32.99
N GLY A 10 19.57 -1.77 32.63
CA GLY A 10 19.21 -1.27 31.31
C GLY A 10 17.81 -1.61 30.81
N CYS A 11 16.77 -1.37 31.62
CA CYS A 11 15.47 -1.05 31.06
C CYS A 11 15.65 0.23 30.21
N PHE A 12 15.73 0.09 28.89
CA PHE A 12 15.72 1.23 27.98
C PHE A 12 14.56 1.09 27.01
N CYS A 13 13.39 1.45 27.54
CA CYS A 13 12.43 2.23 26.79
C CYS A 13 13.14 3.47 26.21
N LEU A 14 13.39 3.44 24.90
CA LEU A 14 13.60 4.61 24.05
C LEU A 14 12.81 4.28 22.79
N ILE A 15 11.50 4.54 22.72
CA ILE A 15 10.90 5.87 22.61
C ILE A 15 11.86 6.91 22.01
N CYS A 16 12.31 6.66 20.78
CA CYS A 16 12.44 7.75 19.81
C CYS A 16 11.04 7.90 19.19
N LEU A 17 10.12 8.72 19.71
CA LEU A 17 10.18 10.18 19.65
C LEU A 17 10.91 10.66 18.38
N VAL A 18 10.52 10.12 17.23
CA VAL A 18 10.48 10.95 16.04
C VAL A 18 9.32 11.90 16.27
N SER A 19 9.65 13.19 16.42
CA SER A 19 8.70 14.28 16.47
C SER A 19 7.72 14.18 15.30
N CYS A 20 6.57 13.56 15.52
CA CYS A 20 5.38 13.86 14.75
C CYS A 20 5.00 15.27 15.15
N ASP A 21 5.40 16.21 14.30
CA ASP A 21 4.97 17.59 14.37
C ASP A 21 3.44 17.61 14.54
N GLN A 22 3.03 18.18 15.66
CA GLN A 22 1.65 18.24 16.13
C GLN A 22 0.91 19.34 15.36
N SER A 23 0.86 19.20 14.04
CA SER A 23 0.12 20.09 13.15
C SER A 23 -1.24 19.48 12.83
N ASN A 24 -2.14 19.47 13.83
CA ASN A 24 -3.61 19.56 13.68
C ASN A 24 -4.29 18.86 12.48
N GLN A 25 -3.84 17.69 12.06
CA GLN A 25 -4.58 16.84 11.14
C GLN A 25 -5.12 15.67 11.94
N LYS A 26 -6.45 15.69 12.14
CA LYS A 26 -7.26 14.57 12.61
C LYS A 26 -6.72 13.26 12.02
N SER A 27 -5.88 12.55 12.76
CA SER A 27 -5.68 11.13 12.53
C SER A 27 -6.98 10.48 12.95
N ARG A 28 -7.94 10.40 12.02
CA ARG A 28 -9.11 9.55 12.19
C ARG A 28 -8.55 8.16 12.43
N ASP A 29 -8.73 7.72 13.66
CA ASP A 29 -8.42 6.40 14.14
C ASP A 29 -9.11 5.39 13.22
N LEU A 30 -8.36 4.83 12.26
CA LEU A 30 -8.88 3.89 11.25
C LEU A 30 -9.43 2.60 11.87
N ARG A 31 -9.25 2.40 13.19
CA ARG A 31 -9.77 1.26 13.94
C ARG A 31 -11.30 1.24 14.12
N ASN A 32 -11.98 2.39 14.00
CA ASN A 32 -13.43 2.50 14.18
C ASN A 32 -14.18 2.98 12.93
N VAL A 33 -13.53 3.01 11.77
CA VAL A 33 -14.19 3.43 10.52
C VAL A 33 -15.12 2.32 10.06
N SER A 34 -16.41 2.61 10.01
CA SER A 34 -17.40 1.66 9.49
C SER A 34 -17.17 1.39 8.01
N ARG A 35 -17.64 0.23 7.54
CA ARG A 35 -17.60 -0.16 6.13
C ARG A 35 -18.16 0.94 5.23
N ASP A 36 -19.31 1.51 5.61
CA ASP A 36 -20.00 2.51 4.81
C ASP A 36 -19.23 3.84 4.78
N GLU A 37 -18.59 4.23 5.89
CA GLU A 37 -17.72 5.41 5.93
C GLU A 37 -16.48 5.25 5.06
N LEU A 38 -15.87 4.06 5.01
CA LEU A 38 -14.69 3.81 4.17
C LEU A 38 -15.07 3.77 2.69
N ILE A 39 -16.20 3.13 2.35
CA ILE A 39 -16.75 3.13 0.99
C ILE A 39 -17.07 4.56 0.55
N GLN A 40 -17.74 5.33 1.41
CA GLN A 40 -18.10 6.71 1.12
C GLN A 40 -16.85 7.58 0.97
N PHE A 41 -15.84 7.39 1.81
CA PHE A 41 -14.56 8.09 1.71
C PHE A 41 -13.92 7.92 0.32
N TYR A 42 -13.80 6.69 -0.20
CA TYR A 42 -13.21 6.47 -1.53
C TYR A 42 -14.11 6.94 -2.69
N LYS A 43 -15.44 6.98 -2.48
CA LYS A 43 -16.38 7.57 -3.45
C LYS A 43 -16.24 9.08 -3.54
N ASP A 44 -16.07 9.75 -2.41
CA ASP A 44 -15.98 11.21 -2.32
C ASP A 44 -14.61 11.75 -2.77
N LEU A 45 -13.61 10.87 -2.92
CA LEU A 45 -12.32 11.26 -3.46
C LEU A 45 -12.41 11.61 -4.95
N PRO A 46 -11.78 12.74 -5.36
CA PRO A 46 -11.57 13.06 -6.76
C PRO A 46 -10.86 11.92 -7.51
N ASP A 47 -11.23 11.71 -8.77
CA ASP A 47 -10.70 10.63 -9.60
C ASP A 47 -9.17 10.61 -9.69
N ASN A 48 -8.54 11.78 -9.77
CA ASN A 48 -7.07 11.91 -9.75
C ASN A 48 -6.45 11.46 -8.41
N LYS A 49 -7.14 11.67 -7.29
CA LYS A 49 -6.70 11.20 -5.98
C LYS A 49 -6.84 9.69 -5.84
N VAL A 50 -7.92 9.10 -6.37
CA VAL A 50 -8.07 7.64 -6.43
C VAL A 50 -6.92 7.01 -7.22
N ARG A 51 -6.60 7.57 -8.40
CA ARG A 51 -5.46 7.11 -9.21
C ARG A 51 -4.15 7.22 -8.46
N ASP A 52 -3.89 8.35 -7.80
CA ASP A 52 -2.63 8.56 -7.07
C ASP A 52 -2.47 7.56 -5.91
N ILE A 53 -3.51 7.34 -5.10
CA ILE A 53 -3.46 6.35 -4.00
C ILE A 53 -3.12 4.96 -4.54
N TYR A 54 -3.81 4.50 -5.59
CA TYR A 54 -3.57 3.18 -6.17
C TYR A 54 -2.17 3.08 -6.81
N THR A 55 -1.71 4.17 -7.45
CA THR A 55 -0.36 4.27 -8.02
C THR A 55 0.69 4.10 -6.92
N GLN A 56 0.54 4.82 -5.80
CA GLN A 56 1.48 4.71 -4.67
C GLN A 56 1.44 3.31 -4.05
N GLN A 57 0.27 2.67 -3.95
CA GLN A 57 0.15 1.31 -3.43
C GLN A 57 0.93 0.31 -4.29
N ILE A 58 0.69 0.29 -5.61
CA ILE A 58 1.43 -0.60 -6.52
C ILE A 58 2.93 -0.31 -6.48
N LYS A 59 3.31 0.97 -6.52
CA LYS A 59 4.71 1.38 -6.50
C LYS A 59 5.40 0.91 -5.22
N SER A 60 4.77 1.08 -4.06
CA SER A 60 5.32 0.63 -2.77
C SER A 60 5.45 -0.88 -2.71
N GLU A 61 4.45 -1.62 -3.18
CA GLU A 61 4.50 -3.09 -3.29
C GLU A 61 5.68 -3.51 -4.19
N CYS A 62 5.77 -2.93 -5.39
CA CYS A 62 6.84 -3.21 -6.34
C CYS A 62 8.24 -2.92 -5.77
N VAL A 63 8.45 -1.74 -5.17
CA VAL A 63 9.75 -1.37 -4.59
C VAL A 63 10.15 -2.33 -3.47
N ARG A 64 9.20 -2.77 -2.63
CA ARG A 64 9.44 -3.75 -1.58
C ARG A 64 9.95 -5.08 -2.15
N GLU A 65 9.36 -5.55 -3.25
CA GLU A 65 9.83 -6.78 -3.92
C GLU A 65 11.25 -6.61 -4.51
N PHE A 66 11.61 -5.44 -5.03
CA PHE A 66 12.98 -5.17 -5.50
C PHE A 66 14.01 -5.13 -4.36
N GLN A 67 13.63 -4.55 -3.21
CA GLN A 67 14.48 -4.57 -2.00
C GLN A 67 14.77 -5.99 -1.53
N TYR A 68 13.79 -6.90 -1.64
CA TYR A 68 13.95 -8.30 -1.31
C TYR A 68 14.85 -9.06 -2.29
N ASN A 69 14.85 -8.67 -3.58
CA ASN A 69 15.53 -9.37 -4.66
C ASN A 69 16.92 -8.77 -5.05
N ALA A 70 17.48 -7.88 -4.23
CA ALA A 70 18.82 -7.28 -4.38
C ALA A 70 19.09 -6.47 -5.69
N ALA A 71 18.12 -6.35 -6.60
CA ALA A 71 18.22 -5.55 -7.82
C ALA A 71 17.88 -4.08 -7.52
N GLN A 72 18.84 -3.31 -7.01
CA GLN A 72 18.58 -1.95 -6.53
C GLN A 72 18.69 -0.84 -7.58
N VAL A 73 19.35 -1.10 -8.72
CA VAL A 73 19.56 -0.05 -9.72
C VAL A 73 18.26 0.18 -10.49
N ASP A 74 17.65 1.35 -10.28
CA ASP A 74 16.47 1.87 -10.98
C ASP A 74 15.07 1.33 -10.58
N ALA A 75 14.97 0.63 -9.45
CA ALA A 75 13.69 0.09 -8.95
C ALA A 75 12.58 1.15 -8.84
N ASN A 76 12.90 2.36 -8.37
CA ASN A 76 11.92 3.45 -8.25
C ASN A 76 11.38 3.89 -9.63
N ARG A 77 12.22 3.94 -10.67
CA ARG A 77 11.79 4.31 -12.04
C ARG A 77 10.92 3.22 -12.65
N ILE A 78 11.38 1.97 -12.57
CA ILE A 78 10.67 0.80 -13.09
C ILE A 78 9.31 0.67 -12.39
N CYS A 79 9.27 0.74 -11.06
CA CYS A 79 8.01 0.66 -10.31
C CYS A 79 7.06 1.83 -10.56
N THR A 80 7.58 3.03 -10.82
CA THR A 80 6.73 4.17 -11.24
C THR A 80 6.11 3.91 -12.61
N CYS A 81 6.90 3.37 -13.57
CA CYS A 81 6.39 2.98 -14.88
C CYS A 81 5.32 1.88 -14.79
N ILE A 82 5.58 0.82 -14.01
CA ILE A 82 4.63 -0.28 -13.79
C ILE A 82 3.34 0.23 -13.16
N ALA A 83 3.43 1.07 -12.12
CA ALA A 83 2.27 1.61 -11.42
C ALA A 83 1.38 2.44 -12.35
N ASN A 84 1.97 3.35 -13.13
CA ASN A 84 1.21 4.17 -14.09
C ASN A 84 0.51 3.31 -15.15
N LYS A 85 1.25 2.37 -15.75
CA LYS A 85 0.70 1.43 -16.75
C LYS A 85 -0.43 0.60 -16.18
N ALA A 86 -0.30 0.09 -14.95
CA ALA A 86 -1.34 -0.70 -14.32
C ALA A 86 -2.60 0.13 -14.05
N VAL A 87 -2.45 1.34 -13.52
CA VAL A 87 -3.57 2.25 -13.19
C VAL A 87 -4.33 2.69 -14.43
N ASP A 88 -3.65 2.87 -15.57
CA ASP A 88 -4.28 3.25 -16.84
C ASP A 88 -5.17 2.15 -17.45
N ASN A 89 -4.94 0.89 -17.08
CA ASN A 89 -5.74 -0.25 -17.55
C ASN A 89 -7.05 -0.44 -16.77
N PHE A 90 -7.28 0.30 -15.68
CA PHE A 90 -8.48 0.19 -14.86
C PHE A 90 -9.33 1.45 -14.90
N SER A 91 -10.65 1.27 -14.93
CA SER A 91 -11.59 2.37 -14.72
C SER A 91 -11.49 2.89 -13.28
N ILE A 92 -11.82 4.17 -13.06
CA ILE A 92 -11.85 4.73 -11.70
C ILE A 92 -12.77 3.92 -10.77
N SER A 93 -13.91 3.44 -11.29
CA SER A 93 -14.84 2.60 -10.53
C SER A 93 -14.16 1.33 -10.03
N ASN A 94 -13.39 0.66 -10.90
CA ASN A 94 -12.66 -0.55 -10.53
C ASN A 94 -11.55 -0.24 -9.52
N LEU A 95 -10.82 0.88 -9.71
CA LEU A 95 -9.79 1.32 -8.76
C LEU A 95 -10.37 1.58 -7.37
N ARG A 96 -11.53 2.25 -7.27
CA ARG A 96 -12.23 2.46 -5.98
C ARG A 96 -12.58 1.14 -5.30
N LYS A 97 -13.07 0.15 -6.06
CA LYS A 97 -13.39 -1.19 -5.54
C LYS A 97 -12.12 -1.90 -5.03
N MET A 98 -11.03 -1.83 -5.79
CA MET A 98 -9.75 -2.46 -5.41
C MET A 98 -9.07 -1.81 -4.20
N LEU A 99 -9.44 -0.58 -3.83
CA LEU A 99 -8.94 0.09 -2.62
C LEU A 99 -9.68 -0.34 -1.34
N LEU A 100 -10.81 -1.05 -1.47
CA LEU A 100 -11.56 -1.54 -0.33
C LEU A 100 -10.91 -2.83 0.22
N PRO A 101 -10.82 -2.97 1.55
CA PRO A 101 -10.39 -4.22 2.16
C PRO A 101 -11.32 -5.38 1.77
N GLU A 102 -10.77 -6.58 1.56
CA GLU A 102 -11.55 -7.74 1.10
C GLU A 102 -12.74 -8.06 2.01
N HIS A 103 -12.56 -7.96 3.34
CA HIS A 103 -13.61 -8.20 4.32
C HIS A 103 -14.75 -7.17 4.29
N MET A 104 -14.57 -6.04 3.60
CA MET A 104 -15.58 -5.01 3.40
C MET A 104 -16.35 -5.18 2.08
N LEU A 105 -16.07 -6.22 1.31
CA LEU A 105 -16.77 -6.52 0.06
C LEU A 105 -17.88 -7.53 0.31
N ASN A 106 -19.02 -7.36 -0.35
CA ASN A 106 -20.02 -8.42 -0.43
C ASN A 106 -19.59 -9.52 -1.41
N GLN A 107 -20.28 -10.68 -1.41
CA GLN A 107 -19.90 -11.81 -2.27
C GLN A 107 -19.84 -11.49 -3.78
N ASN A 108 -20.69 -10.58 -4.27
CA ASN A 108 -20.69 -10.19 -5.68
C ASN A 108 -19.50 -9.28 -5.98
N GLU A 109 -19.20 -8.34 -5.08
CA GLU A 109 -18.02 -7.46 -5.16
C GLU A 109 -16.72 -8.27 -5.05
N MET A 110 -16.68 -9.30 -4.20
CA MET A 110 -15.53 -10.21 -4.11
C MET A 110 -15.32 -11.00 -5.40
N LYS A 111 -16.38 -11.49 -6.06
CA LYS A 111 -16.26 -12.17 -7.35
C LYS A 111 -15.76 -11.23 -8.44
N GLU A 112 -16.28 -10.00 -8.46
CA GLU A 112 -15.83 -8.97 -9.39
C GLU A 112 -14.36 -8.61 -9.14
N ILE A 113 -13.96 -8.43 -7.88
CA ILE A 113 -12.57 -8.17 -7.50
C ILE A 113 -11.66 -9.34 -7.81
N SER A 114 -12.10 -10.59 -7.60
CA SER A 114 -11.31 -11.77 -7.97
C SER A 114 -11.01 -11.81 -9.49
N ASN A 115 -12.01 -11.51 -10.33
CA ASN A 115 -11.80 -11.37 -11.77
C ASN A 115 -10.83 -10.22 -12.09
N LEU A 116 -10.99 -9.09 -11.40
CA LEU A 116 -10.13 -7.92 -11.54
C LEU A 116 -8.70 -8.18 -11.04
N VAL A 117 -8.50 -9.03 -10.04
CA VAL A 117 -7.19 -9.47 -9.53
C VAL A 117 -6.51 -10.37 -10.55
N GLY A 118 -7.25 -11.29 -11.19
CA GLY A 118 -6.75 -12.05 -12.34
C GLY A 118 -6.27 -11.13 -13.47
N SER A 119 -7.06 -10.10 -13.80
CA SER A 119 -6.66 -9.06 -14.75
C SER A 119 -5.47 -8.23 -14.23
N LYS A 120 -5.39 -7.91 -12.93
CA LYS A 120 -4.25 -7.20 -12.30
C LYS A 120 -2.95 -7.95 -12.51
N ILE A 121 -2.94 -9.27 -12.33
CA ILE A 121 -1.74 -10.10 -12.55
C ILE A 121 -1.28 -10.00 -14.02
N SER A 122 -2.22 -10.14 -14.96
CA SER A 122 -1.92 -10.02 -16.39
C SER A 122 -1.40 -8.62 -16.76
N VAL A 123 -2.08 -7.57 -16.29
CA VAL A 123 -1.72 -6.17 -16.51
C VAL A 123 -0.36 -5.84 -15.90
N MET A 124 -0.08 -6.28 -14.67
CA MET A 124 1.21 -6.06 -14.02
C MET A 124 2.33 -6.80 -14.73
N THR A 125 2.10 -8.03 -15.19
CA THR A 125 3.09 -8.80 -15.96
C THR A 125 3.43 -8.09 -17.27
N GLU A 126 2.43 -7.57 -17.97
CA GLU A 126 2.64 -6.81 -19.21
C GLU A 126 3.31 -5.47 -18.95
N ALA A 127 2.94 -4.77 -17.88
CA ALA A 127 3.58 -3.54 -17.45
C ALA A 127 5.07 -3.74 -17.12
N VAL A 128 5.42 -4.85 -16.46
CA VAL A 128 6.83 -5.21 -16.19
C VAL A 128 7.61 -5.34 -17.51
N LYS A 129 7.09 -6.06 -18.50
CA LYS A 129 7.76 -6.22 -19.81
C LYS A 129 7.97 -4.90 -20.55
N GLN A 130 7.04 -3.96 -20.42
CA GLN A 130 7.12 -2.66 -21.09
C GLN A 130 8.03 -1.65 -20.37
N CYS A 131 8.39 -1.91 -19.11
CA CYS A 131 9.16 -1.00 -18.27
C CYS A 131 10.60 -1.48 -18.01
N GLN A 132 10.97 -2.67 -18.50
CA GLN A 132 12.32 -3.24 -18.52
C GLN A 132 12.97 -3.02 -19.89
#